data_AF-A0A060WTW5-F1
#
_entry.id   AF-A0A060WTW5-F1
#
_cell.length_a   1.000
_cell.length_b   1.000
_cell.length_c   1.000
_cell.angle_alpha   90.00
_cell.angle_beta   90.00
_cell.angle_gamma   90.00
#
_symmetry.space_group_name_H-M   'P 1'
#
loop_
_entity.id
_entity.type
_entity.pdbx_description
1 polymer ?
#
loop_
_entity_poly.entity_id
_entity_poly.type
_entity_poly.pdbx_seq_one_letter_code
_entity_poly.pdbx_strand_id
1 'polypeptide(L)'
;MRIHLSRCTESLGVLLIICAIVFVNNCDCAIEDDVVLEKKDLSELYNKGLFIMESTQLKRCISSNLVLESCERPTRRMLWKWVSRHRLFNLGSSLCLGLNISDSTQPLGTFECDSPLRTLWWRCNGNTLYGASQLKLSVAGRLVVVKRASYHQWRRHSTPGEGPCAYPYEEIHTLLGNAHGMPCALPFKYNNKWYSECTAEGREDHHRWCATTSRYDQDEKWGFCPSQELSCDTFWDSNQESRACYQFNLYTILTWSQADSSCMAQGGSLLSITDLTEQMYIRERLADVGVTVWIGLNHLSERTGWQWSDGAPLSLVNFTSGLSSSPLQDNRQCGVYNSGGHQWQSLSCDSALPYICKKTHNDTRRAEPLDNWLYYRTACSEGWLAHNRYCYKALAEAEAGSWEDSSTACNSVGANLTSLHSLSEVELLLGLLANFSGSGSEVWIGLIKKLSSSIVDWSDGSPVDLTLWHVHHPTHSNSQLCAKTDIKEGNWLLAPCDEKLPAVCRRAGLLPLHPTGAGDEGCPEDWKRKGHSCYMVTSHEQSYEDAVKGYYCKAPLVTVENRSDF
;
A
#
# COMPACT_ATOMS: atom_id res chain seq x y z
N MET A 1 -17.38 34.01 51.78
CA MET A 1 -17.81 35.11 52.69
C MET A 1 -17.26 36.41 52.15
N ARG A 2 -17.98 37.53 52.34
CA ARG A 2 -17.80 38.87 51.73
C ARG A 2 -18.28 39.00 50.27
N ILE A 3 -19.41 39.69 50.19
CA ILE A 3 -20.06 40.30 49.02
C ILE A 3 -19.29 41.58 48.65
N HIS A 4 -19.28 41.96 47.37
CA HIS A 4 -19.15 43.36 46.97
C HIS A 4 -20.38 43.77 46.14
N LEU A 5 -20.92 44.96 46.42
CA LEU A 5 -22.20 45.45 45.90
C LEU A 5 -22.00 46.81 45.20
N SER A 6 -22.96 47.19 44.34
CA SER A 6 -23.07 48.48 43.63
C SER A 6 -22.05 48.70 42.48
N ARG A 7 -22.36 49.44 41.41
CA ARG A 7 -23.39 50.50 41.23
C ARG A 7 -24.20 50.37 39.93
N CYS A 8 -25.44 50.86 39.97
CA CYS A 8 -26.22 51.26 38.79
C CYS A 8 -25.95 52.73 38.43
N THR A 9 -26.14 53.08 37.16
CA THR A 9 -26.58 54.42 36.72
C THR A 9 -27.51 54.28 35.51
N GLU A 10 -28.57 55.08 35.50
CA GLU A 10 -29.73 54.99 34.60
C GLU A 10 -29.54 55.84 33.33
N SER A 11 -30.28 55.57 32.25
CA SER A 11 -31.40 56.45 31.82
C SER A 11 -32.10 55.98 30.52
N LEU A 12 -33.39 56.32 30.45
CA LEU A 12 -34.44 56.08 29.45
C LEU A 12 -34.05 56.42 27.99
N GLY A 13 -34.67 55.93 26.90
CA GLY A 13 -35.88 55.10 26.64
C GLY A 13 -36.13 55.07 25.11
N VAL A 14 -37.28 54.81 24.46
CA VAL A 14 -38.67 54.35 24.78
C VAL A 14 -39.24 53.77 23.45
N LEU A 15 -39.74 52.52 23.34
CA LEU A 15 -41.16 52.09 23.25
C LEU A 15 -41.14 50.57 22.88
N LEU A 16 -41.69 49.63 23.65
CA LEU A 16 -43.11 49.24 23.80
C LEU A 16 -43.82 48.69 22.54
N ILE A 17 -43.79 47.36 22.37
CA ILE A 17 -44.99 46.51 22.11
C ILE A 17 -44.89 45.26 23.02
N ILE A 18 -46.02 44.76 23.51
CA ILE A 18 -46.17 43.82 24.65
C ILE A 18 -46.90 42.51 24.23
N CYS A 19 -46.81 41.48 25.10
CA CYS A 19 -47.43 40.13 25.07
C CYS A 19 -46.72 39.11 24.15
N ALA A 20 -45.97 38.11 24.64
CA ALA A 20 -46.12 37.18 25.76
C ALA A 20 -47.26 36.16 25.59
N ILE A 21 -46.90 34.86 25.56
CA ILE A 21 -47.66 33.73 26.16
C ILE A 21 -46.80 32.44 26.13
N VAL A 22 -46.63 31.85 27.32
CA VAL A 22 -46.37 30.42 27.63
C VAL A 22 -45.11 29.74 27.04
N PHE A 23 -44.06 29.70 27.86
CA PHE A 23 -43.17 28.53 27.91
C PHE A 23 -43.81 27.45 28.80
N VAL A 24 -44.20 26.32 28.21
CA VAL A 24 -44.39 25.04 28.91
C VAL A 24 -43.58 24.00 28.15
N ASN A 25 -42.89 23.14 28.91
CA ASN A 25 -41.95 22.15 28.39
C ASN A 25 -42.55 21.31 27.25
N ASN A 26 -41.77 21.16 26.18
CA ASN A 26 -41.59 19.85 25.57
C ASN A 26 -40.10 19.68 25.27
N CYS A 27 -39.41 18.91 26.12
CA CYS A 27 -38.09 18.38 25.78
C CYS A 27 -38.31 17.26 24.76
N ASP A 28 -38.42 17.62 23.49
CA ASP A 28 -38.35 16.64 22.41
C ASP A 28 -36.88 16.26 22.22
N CYS A 29 -36.50 15.12 22.82
CA CYS A 29 -35.20 14.50 22.58
C CYS A 29 -35.17 13.96 21.15
N ALA A 30 -34.93 14.83 20.18
CA ALA A 30 -34.62 14.44 18.82
C ALA A 30 -33.41 13.50 18.84
N ILE A 31 -33.65 12.22 18.54
CA ILE A 31 -32.63 11.19 18.48
C ILE A 31 -31.63 11.60 17.38
N GLU A 32 -30.34 11.75 17.73
CA GLU A 32 -29.29 12.25 16.82
C GLU A 32 -29.19 11.45 15.50
N ASP A 33 -29.71 10.22 15.45
CA ASP A 33 -29.67 9.33 14.30
C ASP A 33 -30.63 9.66 13.13
N ASP A 34 -31.63 10.51 13.35
CA ASP A 34 -32.57 10.96 12.30
C ASP A 34 -32.19 12.31 11.67
N VAL A 35 -31.07 12.90 12.07
CA VAL A 35 -30.53 14.12 11.44
C VAL A 35 -30.03 13.79 10.02
N VAL A 36 -30.41 14.63 9.05
CA VAL A 36 -29.93 14.53 7.67
C VAL A 36 -28.47 15.00 7.63
N LEU A 37 -27.59 14.15 7.11
CA LEU A 37 -26.15 14.41 7.06
C LEU A 37 -25.79 15.34 5.90
N GLU A 38 -24.92 16.32 6.16
CA GLU A 38 -24.41 17.20 5.10
C GLU A 38 -23.36 16.48 4.23
N LYS A 39 -23.14 17.00 3.01
CA LYS A 39 -22.16 16.43 2.07
C LYS A 39 -20.74 16.33 2.65
N LYS A 40 -20.35 17.27 3.51
CA LYS A 40 -19.03 17.30 4.15
C LYS A 40 -18.86 16.12 5.11
N ASP A 41 -19.85 15.91 5.99
CA ASP A 41 -19.82 14.84 6.99
C ASP A 41 -19.85 13.46 6.34
N LEU A 42 -20.64 13.31 5.27
CA LEU A 42 -20.67 12.09 4.46
C LEU A 42 -19.30 11.76 3.85
N SER A 43 -18.56 12.75 3.36
CA SER A 43 -17.21 12.54 2.81
C SER A 43 -16.25 12.01 3.88
N GLU A 44 -16.26 12.58 5.10
CA GLU A 44 -15.43 12.08 6.19
C GLU A 44 -15.82 10.65 6.61
N LEU A 45 -17.12 10.33 6.64
CA LEU A 45 -17.63 9.00 6.96
C LEU A 45 -17.29 7.98 5.86
N TYR A 46 -17.34 8.36 4.58
CA TYR A 46 -16.93 7.51 3.47
C TYR A 46 -15.42 7.24 3.48
N ASN A 47 -14.59 8.22 3.82
CA ASN A 47 -13.15 8.04 4.03
C ASN A 47 -12.84 7.08 5.19
N LYS A 48 -13.74 6.95 6.17
CA LYS A 48 -13.70 5.93 7.23
C LYS A 48 -14.27 4.56 6.79
N GLY A 49 -14.56 4.37 5.51
CA GLY A 49 -15.08 3.12 4.95
C GLY A 49 -16.57 2.85 5.19
N LEU A 50 -17.32 3.82 5.74
CA LEU A 50 -18.78 3.71 5.74
C LEU A 50 -19.34 3.90 4.34
N PHE A 51 -20.56 3.41 4.10
CA PHE A 51 -21.25 3.56 2.83
C PHE A 51 -22.76 3.43 2.97
N ILE A 52 -23.48 3.89 1.95
CA ILE A 52 -24.92 3.66 1.81
C ILE A 52 -25.13 2.58 0.76
N MET A 53 -25.97 1.59 1.07
CA MET A 53 -26.27 0.48 0.17
C MET A 53 -27.54 0.78 -0.65
N GLU A 54 -27.40 0.87 -1.96
CA GLU A 54 -28.48 1.20 -2.90
C GLU A 54 -28.93 -0.03 -3.71
N SER A 55 -30.24 -0.23 -3.79
CA SER A 55 -30.89 -1.17 -4.71
C SER A 55 -30.73 -0.69 -6.15
N THR A 56 -29.93 -1.40 -6.96
CA THR A 56 -29.62 -0.99 -8.35
C THR A 56 -30.86 -0.89 -9.24
N GLN A 57 -31.85 -1.76 -9.03
CA GLN A 57 -33.12 -1.80 -9.78
C GLN A 57 -34.09 -0.69 -9.35
N LEU A 58 -34.15 -0.37 -8.06
CA LEU A 58 -35.18 0.51 -7.50
C LEU A 58 -34.70 1.94 -7.22
N LYS A 59 -33.38 2.19 -7.25
CA LYS A 59 -32.77 3.49 -6.90
C LYS A 59 -33.16 3.99 -5.50
N ARG A 60 -33.19 3.06 -4.54
CA ARG A 60 -33.56 3.30 -3.13
C ARG A 60 -32.56 2.66 -2.19
N CYS A 61 -32.37 3.26 -1.02
CA CYS A 61 -31.31 2.92 -0.07
C CYS A 61 -31.86 2.18 1.16
N ILE A 62 -31.06 1.28 1.74
CA ILE A 62 -31.44 0.46 2.91
C ILE A 62 -31.20 1.24 4.21
N SER A 63 -32.24 1.38 5.04
CA SER A 63 -32.11 1.87 6.42
C SER A 63 -31.97 0.74 7.45
N SER A 64 -31.58 1.08 8.68
CA SER A 64 -31.43 0.17 9.83
C SER A 64 -32.67 -0.69 10.13
N ASN A 65 -33.85 -0.20 9.76
CA ASN A 65 -35.14 -0.87 9.93
C ASN A 65 -35.46 -1.86 8.79
N LEU A 66 -34.51 -2.09 7.87
CA LEU A 66 -34.64 -2.99 6.72
C LEU A 66 -35.75 -2.58 5.75
N VAL A 67 -35.93 -1.27 5.58
CA VAL A 67 -36.87 -0.65 4.63
C VAL A 67 -36.08 0.12 3.57
N LEU A 68 -36.64 0.20 2.35
CA LEU A 68 -36.12 1.03 1.27
C LEU A 68 -36.66 2.47 1.32
N GLU A 69 -35.75 3.42 1.49
CA GLU A 69 -36.02 4.85 1.66
C GLU A 69 -35.46 5.68 0.48
N SER A 70 -35.60 7.01 0.51
CA SER A 70 -34.96 7.87 -0.53
C SER A 70 -33.48 8.05 -0.19
N CYS A 71 -32.59 7.86 -1.16
CA CYS A 71 -31.15 8.09 -0.98
C CYS A 71 -30.79 9.59 -0.87
N GLU A 72 -31.69 10.49 -1.28
CA GLU A 72 -31.46 11.94 -1.33
C GLU A 72 -31.30 12.61 0.05
N ARG A 73 -31.76 11.95 1.11
CA ARG A 73 -31.70 12.44 2.50
C ARG A 73 -31.02 11.39 3.38
N PRO A 74 -29.68 11.24 3.26
CA PRO A 74 -28.94 10.24 4.02
C PRO A 74 -28.94 10.59 5.50
N THR A 75 -29.22 9.59 6.34
CA THR A 75 -29.17 9.66 7.80
C THR A 75 -28.20 8.61 8.34
N ARG A 76 -27.86 8.68 9.63
CA ARG A 76 -26.97 7.70 10.29
C ARG A 76 -27.53 6.27 10.18
N ARG A 77 -28.85 6.10 10.13
CA ARG A 77 -29.53 4.82 9.91
C ARG A 77 -29.32 4.22 8.52
N MET A 78 -28.90 4.98 7.51
CA MET A 78 -28.57 4.47 6.17
C MET A 78 -27.09 4.11 6.00
N LEU A 79 -26.24 4.41 6.99
CA LEU A 79 -24.81 4.15 6.93
C LEU A 79 -24.46 2.76 7.45
N TRP A 80 -23.79 2.01 6.58
CA TRP A 80 -23.30 0.65 6.80
C TRP A 80 -21.78 0.63 6.75
N LYS A 81 -21.16 -0.30 7.49
CA LYS A 81 -19.71 -0.53 7.48
C LYS A 81 -19.42 -2.03 7.53
N TRP A 82 -18.46 -2.47 6.73
CA TRP A 82 -17.87 -3.80 6.91
C TRP A 82 -16.98 -3.79 8.14
N VAL A 83 -17.16 -4.78 9.00
CA VAL A 83 -16.41 -4.95 10.25
C VAL A 83 -15.97 -6.41 10.37
N SER A 84 -15.21 -6.75 11.42
CA SER A 84 -14.52 -8.04 11.51
C SER A 84 -15.47 -9.24 11.40
N ARG A 85 -14.94 -10.37 10.92
CA ARG A 85 -15.70 -11.61 10.63
C ARG A 85 -16.79 -11.45 9.56
N HIS A 86 -16.55 -10.56 8.59
CA HIS A 86 -17.46 -10.23 7.48
C HIS A 86 -18.87 -9.81 7.94
N ARG A 87 -18.97 -9.02 9.00
CA ARG A 87 -20.24 -8.49 9.51
C ARG A 87 -20.55 -7.14 8.84
N LEU A 88 -21.84 -6.82 8.71
CA LEU A 88 -22.31 -5.50 8.28
C LEU A 88 -22.90 -4.76 9.47
N PHE A 89 -22.17 -3.78 9.99
CA PHE A 89 -22.60 -2.91 11.08
C PHE A 89 -23.40 -1.71 10.54
N ASN A 90 -24.47 -1.31 11.23
CA ASN A 90 -25.21 -0.08 10.96
C ASN A 90 -24.86 1.00 12.00
N LEU A 91 -24.50 2.19 11.54
CA LEU A 91 -24.06 3.27 12.44
C LEU A 91 -25.21 3.82 13.31
N GLY A 92 -26.41 3.96 12.75
CA GLY A 92 -27.55 4.56 13.45
C GLY A 92 -28.24 3.65 14.46
N SER A 93 -28.27 2.32 14.25
CA SER A 93 -28.79 1.40 15.27
C SER A 93 -27.72 0.80 16.18
N SER A 94 -26.44 0.91 15.81
CA SER A 94 -25.33 0.19 16.46
C SER A 94 -25.51 -1.34 16.50
N LEU A 95 -26.24 -1.90 15.52
CA LEU A 95 -26.49 -3.34 15.37
C LEU A 95 -25.91 -3.88 14.07
N CYS A 96 -25.74 -5.20 14.00
CA CYS A 96 -25.27 -5.90 12.81
C CYS A 96 -26.43 -6.54 12.03
N LEU A 97 -26.39 -6.47 10.70
CA LEU A 97 -27.31 -7.21 9.81
C LEU A 97 -27.07 -8.72 9.96
N GLY A 98 -28.11 -9.52 10.11
CA GLY A 98 -27.96 -10.95 10.27
C GLY A 98 -29.20 -11.80 10.02
N LEU A 99 -29.05 -13.09 10.24
CA LEU A 99 -30.04 -14.12 9.99
C LEU A 99 -30.37 -14.91 11.27
N ASN A 100 -31.65 -14.95 11.62
CA ASN A 100 -32.22 -15.90 12.56
C ASN A 100 -32.75 -17.11 11.77
N ILE A 101 -31.91 -18.12 11.54
CA ILE A 101 -32.26 -19.30 10.71
C ILE A 101 -33.42 -20.11 11.31
N SER A 102 -33.64 -20.01 12.63
CA SER A 102 -34.78 -20.63 13.31
C SER A 102 -36.14 -19.99 12.99
N ASP A 103 -36.16 -18.76 12.46
CA ASP A 103 -37.39 -18.12 11.98
C ASP A 103 -37.55 -18.38 10.48
N SER A 104 -38.52 -19.23 10.15
CA SER A 104 -38.83 -19.59 8.76
C SER A 104 -39.65 -18.54 8.01
N THR A 105 -40.18 -17.53 8.70
CA THR A 105 -41.08 -16.52 8.15
C THR A 105 -40.39 -15.18 7.91
N GLN A 106 -39.60 -14.70 8.88
CA GLN A 106 -38.81 -13.47 8.78
C GLN A 106 -37.36 -13.68 9.29
N PRO A 107 -36.54 -14.47 8.57
CA PRO A 107 -35.18 -14.77 9.01
C PRO A 107 -34.23 -13.55 9.05
N LEU A 108 -34.50 -12.47 8.31
CA LEU A 108 -33.63 -11.29 8.24
C LEU A 108 -33.96 -10.28 9.35
N GLY A 109 -32.93 -9.82 10.07
CA GLY A 109 -33.05 -8.80 11.10
C GLY A 109 -31.73 -8.06 11.38
N THR A 110 -31.78 -7.09 12.29
CA THR A 110 -30.60 -6.48 12.91
C THR A 110 -30.48 -6.97 14.37
N PHE A 111 -29.26 -7.31 14.79
CA PHE A 111 -29.00 -7.97 16.08
C PHE A 111 -27.73 -7.41 16.74
N GLU A 112 -27.56 -7.61 18.04
CA GLU A 112 -26.27 -7.34 18.70
C GLU A 112 -25.15 -8.12 17.99
N CYS A 113 -24.04 -7.43 17.73
CA CYS A 113 -23.01 -7.89 16.81
C CYS A 113 -22.24 -9.14 17.29
N ASP A 114 -22.39 -9.52 18.55
CA ASP A 114 -21.80 -10.71 19.17
C ASP A 114 -22.82 -11.81 19.47
N SER A 115 -24.06 -11.69 19.00
CA SER A 115 -25.14 -12.65 19.28
C SER A 115 -24.80 -14.07 18.76
N PRO A 116 -24.61 -15.08 19.63
CA PRO A 116 -24.17 -16.42 19.23
C PRO A 116 -25.27 -17.24 18.54
N LEU A 117 -26.54 -16.82 18.69
CA LEU A 117 -27.71 -17.50 18.12
C LEU A 117 -28.12 -16.94 16.75
N ARG A 118 -27.29 -16.08 16.13
CA ARG A 118 -27.57 -15.39 14.87
C ARG A 118 -26.40 -15.55 13.92
N THR A 119 -26.68 -15.76 12.64
CA THR A 119 -25.63 -15.71 11.62
C THR A 119 -25.45 -14.27 11.15
N LEU A 120 -24.31 -13.66 11.46
CA LEU A 120 -24.05 -12.24 11.19
C LEU A 120 -23.10 -12.01 10.00
N TRP A 121 -22.55 -13.07 9.40
CA TRP A 121 -21.62 -12.96 8.29
C TRP A 121 -22.35 -12.81 6.95
N TRP A 122 -21.77 -11.99 6.07
CA TRP A 122 -22.22 -11.76 4.71
C TRP A 122 -21.04 -11.79 3.74
N ARG A 123 -21.29 -12.16 2.48
CA ARG A 123 -20.29 -12.16 1.40
C ARG A 123 -20.94 -11.65 0.11
N CYS A 124 -20.12 -11.19 -0.84
CA CYS A 124 -20.59 -10.82 -2.17
C CYS A 124 -20.32 -11.93 -3.19
N ASN A 125 -21.23 -12.09 -4.14
CA ASN A 125 -20.99 -12.74 -5.43
C ASN A 125 -21.40 -11.74 -6.52
N GLY A 126 -20.40 -11.11 -7.14
CA GLY A 126 -20.59 -9.86 -7.88
C GLY A 126 -21.33 -8.83 -7.02
N ASN A 127 -22.35 -8.19 -7.60
CA ASN A 127 -23.19 -7.21 -6.92
C ASN A 127 -24.33 -7.83 -6.07
N THR A 128 -24.31 -9.14 -5.80
CA THR A 128 -25.31 -9.81 -4.95
C THR A 128 -24.73 -10.14 -3.58
N LEU A 129 -25.45 -9.80 -2.50
CA LEU A 129 -25.05 -10.09 -1.13
C LEU A 129 -25.70 -11.40 -0.64
N TYR A 130 -24.94 -12.29 -0.03
CA TYR A 130 -25.43 -13.58 0.48
C TYR A 130 -24.86 -13.92 1.87
N GLY A 131 -25.63 -14.68 2.64
CA GLY A 131 -25.26 -15.23 3.95
C GLY A 131 -25.41 -16.75 4.00
N ALA A 132 -25.59 -17.29 5.21
CA ALA A 132 -25.78 -18.73 5.41
C ALA A 132 -26.99 -19.31 4.67
N SER A 133 -26.95 -20.63 4.46
CA SER A 133 -27.96 -21.39 3.70
C SER A 133 -28.23 -20.85 2.28
N GLN A 134 -27.25 -20.13 1.68
CA GLN A 134 -27.37 -19.46 0.38
C GLN A 134 -28.52 -18.43 0.32
N LEU A 135 -28.91 -17.85 1.46
CA LEU A 135 -29.89 -16.79 1.52
C LEU A 135 -29.29 -15.48 1.01
N LYS A 136 -29.88 -14.92 -0.04
CA LYS A 136 -29.42 -13.68 -0.69
C LYS A 136 -30.29 -12.49 -0.33
N LEU A 137 -29.66 -11.34 -0.07
CA LEU A 137 -30.35 -10.09 0.23
C LEU A 137 -31.15 -9.62 -0.99
N SER A 138 -32.44 -9.36 -0.79
CA SER A 138 -33.43 -9.13 -1.84
C SER A 138 -34.50 -8.16 -1.35
N VAL A 139 -35.45 -7.81 -2.21
CA VAL A 139 -36.55 -6.88 -1.90
C VAL A 139 -37.90 -7.57 -2.09
N ALA A 140 -38.86 -7.21 -1.25
CA ALA A 140 -40.28 -7.51 -1.40
C ALA A 140 -41.10 -6.23 -1.13
N GLY A 141 -41.61 -5.60 -2.18
CA GLY A 141 -42.25 -4.28 -2.08
C GLY A 141 -41.26 -3.21 -1.63
N ARG A 142 -41.41 -2.71 -0.39
CA ARG A 142 -40.45 -1.79 0.24
C ARG A 142 -39.57 -2.45 1.32
N LEU A 143 -39.86 -3.70 1.70
CA LEU A 143 -39.11 -4.42 2.72
C LEU A 143 -37.88 -5.08 2.11
N VAL A 144 -36.75 -4.99 2.79
CA VAL A 144 -35.56 -5.80 2.53
C VAL A 144 -35.76 -7.15 3.20
N VAL A 145 -35.52 -8.21 2.45
CA VAL A 145 -35.77 -9.61 2.83
C VAL A 145 -34.64 -10.50 2.33
N VAL A 146 -34.69 -11.80 2.62
CA VAL A 146 -33.81 -12.77 1.96
C VAL A 146 -34.56 -13.83 1.18
N LYS A 147 -33.97 -14.28 0.07
CA LYS A 147 -34.49 -15.31 -0.82
C LYS A 147 -33.34 -16.20 -1.30
N ARG A 148 -33.56 -17.50 -1.47
CA ARG A 148 -32.56 -18.43 -2.02
C ARG A 148 -32.34 -18.16 -3.53
N ALA A 149 -33.42 -18.18 -4.29
CA ALA A 149 -33.43 -17.80 -5.71
C ALA A 149 -33.65 -16.29 -5.85
N SER A 150 -32.57 -15.52 -5.81
CA SER A 150 -32.56 -14.08 -6.10
C SER A 150 -31.28 -13.70 -6.86
N TYR A 151 -31.42 -12.66 -7.68
CA TYR A 151 -30.34 -11.99 -8.40
C TYR A 151 -30.41 -10.46 -8.18
N HIS A 152 -31.06 -10.03 -7.10
CA HIS A 152 -31.17 -8.63 -6.73
C HIS A 152 -29.77 -8.03 -6.53
N GLN A 153 -29.47 -6.95 -7.25
CA GLN A 153 -28.13 -6.35 -7.25
C GLN A 153 -28.12 -5.07 -6.40
N TRP A 154 -27.04 -4.92 -5.66
CA TRP A 154 -26.77 -3.81 -4.77
C TRP A 154 -25.52 -3.08 -5.24
N ARG A 155 -25.45 -1.77 -4.99
CA ARG A 155 -24.25 -0.95 -5.22
C ARG A 155 -23.99 -0.05 -4.03
N ARG A 156 -22.78 0.49 -3.94
CA ARG A 156 -22.50 1.64 -3.09
C ARG A 156 -23.15 2.88 -3.72
N HIS A 157 -23.81 3.70 -2.91
CA HIS A 157 -24.43 4.93 -3.41
C HIS A 157 -23.36 5.96 -3.77
N SER A 158 -23.63 6.79 -4.78
CA SER A 158 -22.72 7.82 -5.30
C SER A 158 -21.39 7.35 -5.91
N THR A 159 -21.05 6.06 -5.89
CA THR A 159 -19.87 5.51 -6.58
C THR A 159 -20.27 4.53 -7.70
N PRO A 160 -20.28 4.98 -8.97
CA PRO A 160 -20.64 4.13 -10.11
C PRO A 160 -19.69 2.94 -10.28
N GLY A 161 -20.24 1.75 -10.53
CA GLY A 161 -19.48 0.51 -10.70
C GLY A 161 -19.14 -0.24 -9.41
N GLU A 162 -19.15 0.41 -8.25
CA GLU A 162 -18.80 -0.23 -6.98
C GLU A 162 -19.93 -1.11 -6.41
N GLY A 163 -19.65 -2.40 -6.26
CA GLY A 163 -20.48 -3.32 -5.49
C GLY A 163 -20.33 -3.14 -3.97
N PRO A 164 -21.18 -3.78 -3.15
CA PRO A 164 -21.14 -3.63 -1.68
C PRO A 164 -19.81 -4.05 -1.04
N CYS A 165 -19.06 -4.95 -1.68
CA CYS A 165 -17.76 -5.43 -1.22
C CYS A 165 -16.57 -4.81 -1.97
N ALA A 166 -16.73 -3.65 -2.63
CA ALA A 166 -15.61 -2.96 -3.30
C ALA A 166 -14.46 -2.63 -2.33
N TYR A 167 -14.80 -2.32 -1.08
CA TYR A 167 -13.86 -2.14 0.02
C TYR A 167 -14.20 -3.16 1.12
N PRO A 168 -13.54 -4.33 1.14
CA PRO A 168 -13.71 -5.31 2.21
C PRO A 168 -13.12 -4.78 3.53
N TYR A 169 -13.49 -5.41 4.65
CA TYR A 169 -12.82 -5.16 5.92
C TYR A 169 -11.44 -5.85 5.96
N GLU A 170 -10.41 -5.07 6.24
CA GLU A 170 -9.05 -5.56 6.53
C GLU A 170 -8.85 -5.70 8.05
N GLU A 171 -8.14 -6.74 8.48
CA GLU A 171 -7.93 -6.99 9.91
C GLU A 171 -6.87 -6.04 10.49
N ILE A 172 -7.31 -5.19 11.42
CA ILE A 172 -6.42 -4.30 12.17
C ILE A 172 -5.77 -5.12 13.29
N HIS A 173 -4.53 -5.58 13.06
CA HIS A 173 -3.72 -6.22 14.10
C HIS A 173 -3.25 -5.21 15.15
N THR A 174 -3.31 -5.59 16.41
CA THR A 174 -2.95 -4.68 17.51
C THR A 174 -1.44 -4.61 17.74
N LEU A 175 -0.98 -3.47 18.26
CA LEU A 175 0.39 -3.25 18.71
C LEU A 175 0.42 -3.27 20.25
N LEU A 176 1.47 -3.89 20.81
CA LEU A 176 1.67 -4.03 22.26
C LEU A 176 0.40 -4.58 22.96
N GLY A 177 -0.03 -3.95 24.06
CA GLY A 177 -1.22 -4.37 24.82
C GLY A 177 -1.04 -5.69 25.56
N ASN A 178 -2.17 -6.32 25.90
CA ASN A 178 -2.23 -7.61 26.61
C ASN A 178 -2.86 -8.74 25.77
N ALA A 179 -2.95 -8.50 24.46
CA ALA A 179 -3.63 -9.34 23.47
C ALA A 179 -2.70 -9.90 22.38
N HIS A 180 -1.37 -9.72 22.50
CA HIS A 180 -0.37 -10.36 21.62
C HIS A 180 -0.61 -10.16 20.11
N GLY A 181 -1.07 -8.96 19.75
CA GLY A 181 -1.38 -8.57 18.36
C GLY A 181 -2.56 -9.28 17.70
N MET A 182 -3.45 -9.90 18.49
CA MET A 182 -4.77 -10.32 18.03
C MET A 182 -5.50 -9.15 17.35
N PRO A 183 -6.28 -9.40 16.29
CA PRO A 183 -6.95 -8.35 15.54
C PRO A 183 -8.10 -7.71 16.32
N CYS A 184 -8.39 -6.44 16.01
CA CYS A 184 -9.51 -5.70 16.59
C CYS A 184 -10.86 -6.42 16.34
N ALA A 185 -11.62 -6.65 17.42
CA ALA A 185 -12.92 -7.32 17.36
C ALA A 185 -14.06 -6.37 16.97
N LEU A 186 -13.89 -5.58 15.90
CA LEU A 186 -14.83 -4.52 15.53
C LEU A 186 -16.23 -5.07 15.12
N PRO A 187 -17.35 -4.54 15.65
CA PRO A 187 -17.40 -3.58 16.75
C PRO A 187 -17.23 -4.27 18.11
N PHE A 188 -16.59 -3.56 19.05
CA PHE A 188 -16.50 -3.97 20.45
C PHE A 188 -17.28 -3.03 21.36
N LYS A 189 -17.68 -3.52 22.53
CA LYS A 189 -18.38 -2.76 23.56
C LYS A 189 -17.41 -2.37 24.68
N TYR A 190 -17.36 -1.08 25.01
CA TYR A 190 -16.58 -0.48 26.10
C TYR A 190 -17.41 0.63 26.77
N ASN A 191 -17.42 0.70 28.11
CA ASN A 191 -18.24 1.66 28.87
C ASN A 191 -19.70 1.69 28.41
N ASN A 192 -20.27 0.50 28.16
CA ASN A 192 -21.61 0.31 27.59
C ASN A 192 -21.88 0.84 26.16
N LYS A 193 -20.89 1.40 25.46
CA LYS A 193 -20.99 1.95 24.10
C LYS A 193 -20.31 1.05 23.07
N TRP A 194 -20.89 0.93 21.87
CA TRP A 194 -20.30 0.15 20.78
C TRP A 194 -19.37 1.02 19.92
N TYR A 195 -18.19 0.49 19.59
CA TYR A 195 -17.16 1.13 18.77
C TYR A 195 -16.92 0.30 17.51
N SER A 196 -17.20 0.88 16.34
CA SER A 196 -16.91 0.27 15.02
C SER A 196 -15.52 0.63 14.47
N GLU A 197 -14.72 1.36 15.25
CA GLU A 197 -13.39 1.87 14.94
C GLU A 197 -12.52 1.89 16.20
N CYS A 198 -11.21 2.09 16.03
CA CYS A 198 -10.30 2.36 17.15
C CYS A 198 -10.64 3.69 17.84
N THR A 199 -10.59 3.71 19.16
CA THR A 199 -10.95 4.87 19.99
C THR A 199 -9.78 5.34 20.83
N ALA A 200 -9.77 6.63 21.20
CA ALA A 200 -8.88 7.17 22.23
C ALA A 200 -9.61 7.36 23.57
N GLU A 201 -10.91 7.02 23.64
CA GLU A 201 -11.71 7.14 24.86
C GLU A 201 -11.14 6.26 25.98
N GLY A 202 -11.11 6.80 27.21
CA GLY A 202 -10.49 6.14 28.35
C GLY A 202 -8.97 6.34 28.48
N ARG A 203 -8.33 7.12 27.60
CA ARG A 203 -6.88 7.40 27.66
C ARG A 203 -6.54 8.90 27.68
N GLU A 204 -5.61 9.27 28.56
CA GLU A 204 -5.05 10.63 28.64
C GLU A 204 -3.99 10.89 27.55
N ASP A 205 -3.29 9.85 27.10
CA ASP A 205 -2.27 9.92 26.06
C ASP A 205 -2.84 10.08 24.63
N HIS A 206 -4.16 10.07 24.48
CA HIS A 206 -4.88 10.14 23.20
C HIS A 206 -4.56 9.04 22.16
N HIS A 207 -3.82 7.99 22.53
CA HIS A 207 -3.46 6.93 21.59
C HIS A 207 -4.68 6.07 21.27
N ARG A 208 -4.83 5.72 19.99
CA ARG A 208 -5.95 4.91 19.53
C ARG A 208 -5.74 3.45 19.89
N TRP A 209 -6.76 2.83 20.46
CA TRP A 209 -6.76 1.43 20.86
C TRP A 209 -8.06 0.74 20.42
N CYS A 210 -8.05 -0.59 20.44
CA CYS A 210 -9.25 -1.40 20.24
C CYS A 210 -9.23 -2.61 21.16
N ALA A 211 -10.42 -3.14 21.46
CA ALA A 211 -10.52 -4.45 22.09
C ALA A 211 -10.36 -5.57 21.06
N THR A 212 -9.77 -6.69 21.49
CA THR A 212 -9.62 -7.90 20.66
C THR A 212 -10.71 -8.95 20.95
N THR A 213 -11.67 -8.59 21.80
CA THR A 213 -12.95 -9.30 22.00
C THR A 213 -14.13 -8.35 21.88
N SER A 214 -15.35 -8.90 21.72
CA SER A 214 -16.56 -8.10 21.53
C SER A 214 -16.99 -7.29 22.76
N ARG A 215 -16.57 -7.67 23.98
CA ARG A 215 -16.95 -7.01 25.23
C ARG A 215 -15.71 -6.76 26.10
N TYR A 216 -15.10 -5.60 25.89
CA TYR A 216 -13.92 -5.20 26.65
C TYR A 216 -14.19 -5.17 28.16
N ASP A 217 -15.36 -4.66 28.55
CA ASP A 217 -15.82 -4.56 29.95
C ASP A 217 -15.90 -5.92 30.71
N GLN A 218 -15.63 -7.04 30.04
CA GLN A 218 -15.63 -8.40 30.59
C GLN A 218 -14.27 -9.11 30.43
N ASP A 219 -13.66 -9.01 29.25
CA ASP A 219 -12.45 -9.76 28.91
C ASP A 219 -11.14 -8.96 29.16
N GLU A 220 -11.24 -7.63 29.22
CA GLU A 220 -10.13 -6.67 29.37
C GLU A 220 -8.97 -6.87 28.35
N LYS A 221 -9.27 -7.44 27.18
CA LYS A 221 -8.28 -7.71 26.11
C LYS A 221 -8.21 -6.61 25.07
N TRP A 222 -7.03 -6.01 24.91
CA TRP A 222 -6.79 -4.88 24.03
C TRP A 222 -5.35 -4.79 23.52
N GLY A 223 -5.17 -3.92 22.53
CA GLY A 223 -3.88 -3.32 22.18
C GLY A 223 -4.08 -2.01 21.41
N PHE A 224 -2.98 -1.34 21.08
CA PHE A 224 -3.02 -0.11 20.30
C PHE A 224 -3.34 -0.42 18.83
N CYS A 225 -3.97 0.51 18.13
CA CYS A 225 -4.15 0.40 16.70
C CYS A 225 -2.96 1.04 15.97
N PRO A 226 -2.49 0.46 14.86
CA PRO A 226 -1.50 1.10 13.99
C PRO A 226 -2.02 2.46 13.51
N SER A 227 -1.14 3.47 13.52
CA SER A 227 -1.42 4.83 13.06
C SER A 227 -0.25 5.34 12.20
N GLN A 228 -0.58 6.15 11.19
CA GLN A 228 0.42 6.78 10.31
C GLN A 228 0.98 8.06 10.94
N GLU A 229 1.65 7.95 12.08
CA GLU A 229 2.36 9.08 12.70
C GLU A 229 3.66 9.39 11.94
N LEU A 230 3.94 10.67 11.69
CA LEU A 230 5.12 11.10 10.92
C LEU A 230 6.44 10.99 11.69
N SER A 231 6.39 11.04 13.03
CA SER A 231 7.56 10.86 13.88
C SER A 231 7.74 9.40 14.31
N CYS A 232 8.85 9.15 15.00
CA CYS A 232 9.20 7.84 15.53
C CYS A 232 9.21 7.85 17.07
N ASP A 233 8.54 8.83 17.68
CA ASP A 233 8.53 8.99 19.14
C ASP A 233 7.63 7.94 19.81
N THR A 234 6.67 7.40 19.06
CA THR A 234 5.59 6.52 19.52
C THR A 234 5.79 5.09 19.02
N PHE A 235 6.17 4.15 19.90
CA PHE A 235 6.33 2.71 19.57
C PHE A 235 7.42 2.36 18.52
N TRP A 236 8.41 3.23 18.31
CA TRP A 236 9.57 2.95 17.45
C TRP A 236 10.89 3.22 18.17
N ASP A 237 11.91 2.40 17.91
CA ASP A 237 13.31 2.69 18.21
C ASP A 237 13.90 3.51 17.04
N SER A 238 14.28 4.77 17.28
CA SER A 238 14.94 5.59 16.25
C SER A 238 16.46 5.35 16.22
N ASN A 239 17.03 5.28 15.01
CA ASN A 239 18.48 5.26 14.80
C ASN A 239 18.87 6.41 13.86
N GLN A 240 19.69 7.33 14.38
CA GLN A 240 20.14 8.52 13.65
C GLN A 240 21.12 8.19 12.52
N GLU A 241 21.93 7.14 12.66
CA GLU A 241 22.96 6.75 11.69
C GLU A 241 22.31 6.21 10.41
N SER A 242 21.36 5.28 10.55
CA SER A 242 20.58 4.76 9.42
C SER A 242 19.41 5.68 8.99
N ARG A 243 19.21 6.81 9.70
CA ARG A 243 18.08 7.76 9.52
C ARG A 243 16.70 7.07 9.43
N ALA A 244 16.56 6.01 10.22
CA ALA A 244 15.45 5.07 10.17
C ALA A 244 14.93 4.73 11.57
N CYS A 245 13.75 4.14 11.61
CA CYS A 245 13.03 3.80 12.82
C CYS A 245 12.55 2.35 12.73
N TYR A 246 12.66 1.62 13.83
CA TYR A 246 12.43 0.18 13.88
C TYR A 246 11.41 -0.18 14.97
N GLN A 247 10.48 -1.09 14.67
CA GLN A 247 9.52 -1.59 15.64
C GLN A 247 9.63 -3.10 15.75
N PHE A 248 10.11 -3.57 16.91
CA PHE A 248 10.38 -4.98 17.18
C PHE A 248 9.13 -5.66 17.79
N ASN A 249 8.25 -6.18 16.95
CA ASN A 249 6.97 -6.79 17.36
C ASN A 249 7.14 -8.25 17.84
N LEU A 250 8.00 -8.46 18.83
CA LEU A 250 8.45 -9.78 19.30
C LEU A 250 7.37 -10.65 19.97
N TYR A 251 6.28 -10.03 20.44
CA TYR A 251 5.18 -10.71 21.15
C TYR A 251 3.90 -10.87 20.33
N THR A 252 3.94 -10.50 19.05
CA THR A 252 2.84 -10.65 18.10
C THR A 252 3.23 -11.69 17.06
N ILE A 253 2.31 -12.55 16.64
CA ILE A 253 2.63 -13.69 15.77
C ILE A 253 1.69 -13.69 14.56
N LEU A 254 2.23 -13.41 13.37
CA LEU A 254 1.47 -13.17 12.13
C LEU A 254 2.08 -13.88 10.92
N THR A 255 1.29 -14.12 9.88
CA THR A 255 1.82 -14.48 8.55
C THR A 255 2.62 -13.32 7.96
N TRP A 256 3.46 -13.59 6.97
CA TRP A 256 4.29 -12.54 6.35
C TRP A 256 3.43 -11.40 5.78
N SER A 257 2.32 -11.73 5.10
CA SER A 257 1.40 -10.74 4.53
C SER A 257 0.65 -9.94 5.58
N GLN A 258 0.24 -10.56 6.70
CA GLN A 258 -0.36 -9.85 7.83
C GLN A 258 0.64 -8.90 8.50
N ALA A 259 1.89 -9.32 8.64
CA ALA A 259 2.97 -8.52 9.21
C ALA A 259 3.31 -7.30 8.33
N ASP A 260 3.42 -7.49 7.01
CA ASP A 260 3.65 -6.39 6.06
C ASP A 260 2.49 -5.39 6.05
N SER A 261 1.24 -5.86 6.03
CA SER A 261 0.05 -5.01 6.19
C SER A 261 0.05 -4.22 7.51
N SER A 262 0.49 -4.84 8.62
CA SER A 262 0.62 -4.16 9.91
C SER A 262 1.68 -3.04 9.89
N CYS A 263 2.79 -3.24 9.18
CA CYS A 263 3.80 -2.19 8.99
C CYS A 263 3.32 -1.08 8.03
N MET A 264 2.64 -1.45 6.94
CA MET A 264 2.06 -0.50 5.98
C MET A 264 0.98 0.39 6.61
N ALA A 265 0.15 -0.15 7.51
CA ALA A 265 -0.83 0.61 8.28
C ALA A 265 -0.21 1.71 9.15
N GLN A 266 1.09 1.62 9.47
CA GLN A 266 1.85 2.62 10.22
C GLN A 266 2.68 3.56 9.33
N GLY A 267 2.58 3.43 8.00
CA GLY A 267 3.38 4.18 7.05
C GLY A 267 4.86 3.74 7.02
N GLY A 268 5.14 2.48 7.36
CA GLY A 268 6.42 1.80 7.14
C GLY A 268 6.25 0.56 6.27
N SER A 269 7.23 -0.35 6.30
CA SER A 269 7.21 -1.67 5.67
C SER A 269 7.83 -2.70 6.62
N LEU A 270 7.81 -3.99 6.28
CA LEU A 270 8.72 -4.93 6.93
C LEU A 270 10.19 -4.52 6.74
N LEU A 271 11.04 -4.90 7.69
CA LEU A 271 12.46 -4.56 7.73
C LEU A 271 13.20 -4.89 6.43
N SER A 272 13.75 -3.88 5.77
CA SER A 272 14.87 -4.04 4.82
C SER A 272 16.20 -3.88 5.53
N ILE A 273 17.24 -4.58 5.07
CA ILE A 273 18.62 -4.43 5.55
C ILE A 273 19.51 -4.06 4.36
N THR A 274 19.89 -2.77 4.27
CA THR A 274 20.49 -2.17 3.07
C THR A 274 22.00 -1.93 3.14
N ASP A 275 22.59 -2.01 4.34
CA ASP A 275 24.02 -1.80 4.58
C ASP A 275 24.53 -2.64 5.77
N LEU A 276 25.85 -2.68 5.96
CA LEU A 276 26.45 -3.44 7.07
C LEU A 276 26.20 -2.80 8.45
N THR A 277 26.01 -1.50 8.55
CA THR A 277 25.72 -0.81 9.82
C THR A 277 24.34 -1.23 10.31
N GLU A 278 23.33 -1.25 9.44
CA GLU A 278 21.98 -1.73 9.74
C GLU A 278 22.00 -3.23 10.13
N GLN A 279 22.72 -4.07 9.39
CA GLN A 279 22.89 -5.49 9.73
C GLN A 279 23.53 -5.69 11.12
N MET A 280 24.49 -4.86 11.51
CA MET A 280 25.10 -4.91 12.86
C MET A 280 24.13 -4.42 13.94
N TYR A 281 23.41 -3.33 13.69
CA TYR A 281 22.40 -2.81 14.62
C TYR A 281 21.29 -3.84 14.92
N ILE A 282 20.75 -4.49 13.88
CA ILE A 282 19.74 -5.54 14.04
C ILE A 282 20.31 -6.76 14.77
N ARG A 283 21.56 -7.15 14.49
CA ARG A 283 22.26 -8.23 15.20
C ARG A 283 22.40 -7.94 16.70
N GLU A 284 22.86 -6.74 17.04
CA GLU A 284 23.08 -6.33 18.43
C GLU A 284 21.76 -6.20 19.20
N ARG A 285 20.72 -5.66 18.57
CA ARG A 285 19.38 -5.54 19.17
C ARG A 285 18.70 -6.88 19.44
N LEU A 286 19.09 -7.96 18.75
CA LEU A 286 18.51 -9.30 18.86
C LEU A 286 19.44 -10.36 19.47
N ALA A 287 20.64 -9.98 19.91
CA ALA A 287 21.71 -10.91 20.31
C ALA A 287 21.26 -11.91 21.40
N ASP A 288 20.66 -11.42 22.50
CA ASP A 288 20.26 -12.23 23.65
C ASP A 288 18.82 -12.76 23.58
N VAL A 289 18.10 -12.49 22.48
CA VAL A 289 16.65 -12.74 22.39
C VAL A 289 16.34 -14.16 21.87
N GLY A 290 17.21 -14.72 21.01
CA GLY A 290 17.04 -16.07 20.46
C GLY A 290 15.78 -16.27 19.60
N VAL A 291 15.50 -15.35 18.68
CA VAL A 291 14.25 -15.30 17.88
C VAL A 291 14.48 -15.46 16.38
N THR A 292 13.45 -15.94 15.69
CA THR A 292 13.31 -15.84 14.24
C THR A 292 12.16 -14.89 13.93
N VAL A 293 12.39 -13.88 13.09
CA VAL A 293 11.43 -12.80 12.82
C VAL A 293 11.27 -12.53 11.32
N TRP A 294 10.06 -12.18 10.89
CA TRP A 294 9.81 -11.72 9.52
C TRP A 294 10.54 -10.41 9.22
N ILE A 295 11.11 -10.37 8.02
CA ILE A 295 11.73 -9.20 7.37
C ILE A 295 11.13 -9.03 5.97
N GLY A 296 11.35 -7.90 5.31
CA GLY A 296 10.68 -7.56 4.04
C GLY A 296 11.17 -8.36 2.83
N LEU A 297 12.19 -9.20 3.01
CA LEU A 297 12.80 -9.99 1.95
C LEU A 297 11.82 -11.05 1.44
N ASN A 298 11.58 -11.10 0.14
CA ASN A 298 10.63 -12.05 -0.46
C ASN A 298 10.97 -12.37 -1.92
N HIS A 299 10.41 -13.46 -2.45
CA HIS A 299 10.31 -13.74 -3.89
C HIS A 299 8.88 -14.19 -4.26
N LEU A 300 7.90 -13.34 -3.94
CA LEU A 300 6.48 -13.60 -4.26
C LEU A 300 6.15 -13.44 -5.76
N SER A 301 7.04 -12.81 -6.51
CA SER A 301 6.94 -12.62 -7.96
C SER A 301 7.49 -13.84 -8.70
N GLU A 302 6.72 -14.39 -9.66
CA GLU A 302 7.20 -15.45 -10.54
C GLU A 302 8.23 -14.95 -11.58
N ARG A 303 8.34 -13.62 -11.78
CA ARG A 303 9.20 -13.00 -12.79
C ARG A 303 10.50 -12.43 -12.24
N THR A 304 10.61 -12.17 -10.94
CA THR A 304 11.78 -11.53 -10.32
C THR A 304 12.33 -12.38 -9.17
N GLY A 305 13.59 -12.14 -8.82
CA GLY A 305 14.29 -12.80 -7.72
C GLY A 305 13.94 -12.25 -6.35
N TRP A 306 14.90 -12.35 -5.44
CA TRP A 306 14.75 -11.82 -4.10
C TRP A 306 14.73 -10.28 -4.09
N GLN A 307 13.78 -9.71 -3.36
CA GLN A 307 13.53 -8.26 -3.27
C GLN A 307 13.02 -7.88 -1.88
N TRP A 308 13.16 -6.60 -1.48
CA TRP A 308 12.59 -6.07 -0.23
C TRP A 308 11.18 -5.48 -0.46
N SER A 309 10.26 -5.62 0.50
CA SER A 309 8.86 -5.12 0.37
C SER A 309 8.73 -3.59 0.40
N ASP A 310 9.76 -2.86 0.87
CA ASP A 310 9.83 -1.40 0.82
C ASP A 310 10.38 -0.85 -0.51
N GLY A 311 10.80 -1.73 -1.44
CA GLY A 311 11.45 -1.35 -2.69
C GLY A 311 12.95 -1.00 -2.56
N ALA A 312 13.56 -1.20 -1.38
CA ALA A 312 14.98 -0.98 -1.21
C ALA A 312 15.84 -1.95 -2.05
N PRO A 313 17.07 -1.54 -2.45
CA PRO A 313 17.98 -2.39 -3.20
C PRO A 313 18.51 -3.55 -2.34
N LEU A 314 18.49 -4.77 -2.88
CA LEU A 314 19.08 -5.96 -2.26
C LEU A 314 20.58 -6.04 -2.64
N SER A 315 21.38 -5.16 -2.05
CA SER A 315 22.83 -5.05 -2.29
C SER A 315 23.68 -6.04 -1.47
N LEU A 316 23.20 -6.47 -0.30
CA LEU A 316 23.92 -7.32 0.67
C LEU A 316 23.87 -8.81 0.31
N VAL A 317 24.52 -9.18 -0.81
CA VAL A 317 24.43 -10.52 -1.39
C VAL A 317 25.09 -11.64 -0.56
N ASN A 318 26.02 -11.34 0.37
CA ASN A 318 26.61 -12.39 1.20
C ASN A 318 25.66 -12.95 2.28
N PHE A 319 24.57 -12.24 2.61
CA PHE A 319 23.62 -12.70 3.63
C PHE A 319 22.51 -13.60 3.06
N THR A 320 22.49 -13.84 1.75
CA THR A 320 21.49 -14.70 1.08
C THR A 320 21.80 -16.20 1.12
N SER A 321 22.86 -16.62 1.82
CA SER A 321 23.30 -18.03 1.89
C SER A 321 22.29 -19.00 2.52
N GLY A 322 21.38 -18.50 3.37
CA GLY A 322 20.29 -19.29 3.96
C GLY A 322 18.97 -19.25 3.18
N LEU A 323 18.93 -18.59 2.02
CA LEU A 323 17.74 -18.50 1.18
C LEU A 323 17.61 -19.72 0.27
N SER A 324 16.36 -20.10 -0.04
CA SER A 324 16.10 -21.20 -0.96
C SER A 324 16.49 -20.85 -2.40
N SER A 325 17.13 -21.81 -3.07
CA SER A 325 17.63 -21.70 -4.45
C SER A 325 16.79 -22.48 -5.48
N SER A 326 15.68 -23.10 -5.08
CA SER A 326 14.82 -23.90 -5.96
C SER A 326 13.33 -23.74 -5.62
N PRO A 327 12.46 -23.32 -6.56
CA PRO A 327 11.06 -22.99 -6.28
C PRO A 327 10.12 -24.19 -6.43
N LEU A 328 10.52 -25.19 -7.23
CA LEU A 328 9.66 -26.33 -7.61
C LEU A 328 9.47 -27.36 -6.49
N GLN A 329 10.13 -27.18 -5.35
CA GLN A 329 10.04 -28.08 -4.18
C GLN A 329 9.83 -27.35 -2.86
N ASP A 330 9.91 -26.01 -2.83
CA ASP A 330 10.06 -25.28 -1.57
C ASP A 330 9.08 -24.10 -1.48
N ASN A 331 8.01 -24.28 -0.70
CA ASN A 331 7.03 -23.23 -0.39
C ASN A 331 7.61 -22.19 0.60
N ARG A 332 8.86 -21.73 0.40
CA ARG A 332 9.61 -20.85 1.30
C ARG A 332 9.96 -19.53 0.60
N GLN A 333 8.93 -18.75 0.28
CA GLN A 333 9.05 -17.52 -0.51
C GLN A 333 9.31 -16.25 0.32
N CYS A 334 9.20 -16.33 1.66
CA CYS A 334 9.32 -15.17 2.55
C CYS A 334 10.56 -15.28 3.44
N GLY A 335 11.26 -14.17 3.62
CA GLY A 335 12.52 -14.10 4.33
C GLY A 335 12.37 -13.80 5.82
N VAL A 336 13.21 -14.44 6.63
CA VAL A 336 13.34 -14.20 8.07
C VAL A 336 14.76 -13.85 8.46
N TYR A 337 14.89 -13.04 9.51
CA TYR A 337 16.13 -12.89 10.25
C TYR A 337 16.14 -13.88 11.42
N ASN A 338 17.16 -14.73 11.51
CA ASN A 338 17.34 -15.67 12.63
C ASN A 338 18.48 -15.20 13.53
N SER A 339 18.17 -14.77 14.75
CA SER A 339 19.17 -14.15 15.63
C SER A 339 20.19 -15.14 16.19
N GLY A 340 19.90 -16.44 16.22
CA GLY A 340 20.85 -17.49 16.62
C GLY A 340 21.87 -17.87 15.53
N GLY A 341 21.58 -17.55 14.26
CA GLY A 341 22.49 -17.80 13.13
C GLY A 341 23.09 -16.54 12.51
N HIS A 342 22.56 -15.36 12.83
CA HIS A 342 22.91 -14.05 12.23
C HIS A 342 22.79 -14.01 10.69
N GLN A 343 22.00 -14.91 10.11
CA GLN A 343 21.80 -15.09 8.67
C GLN A 343 20.34 -14.86 8.30
N TRP A 344 20.12 -14.46 7.06
CA TRP A 344 18.78 -14.43 6.48
C TRP A 344 18.45 -15.84 5.98
N GLN A 345 17.26 -16.30 6.32
CA GLN A 345 16.74 -17.61 5.91
C GLN A 345 15.41 -17.39 5.20
N SER A 346 14.94 -18.37 4.43
CA SER A 346 13.57 -18.35 3.90
C SER A 346 12.65 -19.25 4.73
N LEU A 347 11.35 -18.95 4.78
CA LEU A 347 10.30 -19.77 5.38
C LEU A 347 8.99 -19.61 4.59
N SER A 348 8.02 -20.48 4.86
CA SER A 348 6.71 -20.40 4.23
C SER A 348 5.95 -19.19 4.74
N CYS A 349 5.44 -18.38 3.81
CA CYS A 349 4.73 -17.13 4.09
C CYS A 349 3.49 -17.32 4.98
N ASP A 350 2.90 -18.53 4.96
CA ASP A 350 1.78 -18.96 5.80
C ASP A 350 2.19 -19.27 7.26
N SER A 351 3.48 -19.31 7.57
CA SER A 351 3.98 -19.50 8.93
C SER A 351 3.68 -18.26 9.78
N ALA A 352 3.26 -18.45 11.03
CA ALA A 352 2.99 -17.34 11.93
C ALA A 352 4.24 -17.07 12.79
N LEU A 353 4.82 -15.87 12.69
CA LEU A 353 6.06 -15.47 13.39
C LEU A 353 5.99 -14.01 13.89
N PRO A 354 6.84 -13.62 14.85
CA PRO A 354 7.11 -12.21 15.13
C PRO A 354 7.79 -11.50 13.96
N TYR A 355 7.78 -10.17 13.98
CA TYR A 355 8.20 -9.36 12.82
C TYR A 355 8.84 -8.04 13.24
N ILE A 356 9.58 -7.44 12.33
CA ILE A 356 10.16 -6.10 12.51
C ILE A 356 9.64 -5.18 11.41
N CYS A 357 9.06 -4.04 11.79
CA CYS A 357 8.80 -2.97 10.84
C CYS A 357 9.99 -2.01 10.77
N LYS A 358 10.25 -1.46 9.58
CA LYS A 358 11.15 -0.33 9.35
C LYS A 358 10.35 0.83 8.76
N LYS A 359 10.72 2.05 9.15
CA LYS A 359 10.22 3.30 8.61
C LYS A 359 11.39 4.25 8.40
N THR A 360 11.40 5.00 7.29
CA THR A 360 12.41 6.04 7.08
C THR A 360 11.75 7.39 6.82
N HIS A 361 12.41 8.47 7.24
CA HIS A 361 11.90 9.81 7.03
C HIS A 361 11.97 10.19 5.55
N ASN A 362 10.86 10.71 5.01
CA ASN A 362 10.70 11.05 3.60
C ASN A 362 10.99 9.86 2.65
N ASP A 363 10.49 8.67 2.97
CA ASP A 363 10.68 7.49 2.13
C ASP A 363 9.98 7.65 0.77
N THR A 364 10.74 8.02 -0.25
CA THR A 364 10.29 8.13 -1.63
C THR A 364 10.49 6.82 -2.41
N ARG A 365 11.12 5.78 -1.85
CA ARG A 365 11.51 4.57 -2.61
C ARG A 365 10.34 3.77 -3.18
N ARG A 366 9.13 3.94 -2.65
CA ARG A 366 7.90 3.35 -3.19
C ARG A 366 7.41 3.98 -4.50
N ALA A 367 7.95 5.14 -4.91
CA ALA A 367 7.59 5.82 -6.15
C ALA A 367 8.84 6.38 -6.81
N GLU A 368 9.17 5.90 -8.03
CA GLU A 368 10.30 6.46 -8.77
C GLU A 368 10.14 7.97 -8.97
N PRO A 369 11.21 8.78 -8.76
CA PRO A 369 11.17 10.20 -9.06
C PRO A 369 10.73 10.46 -10.50
N LEU A 370 9.79 11.38 -10.71
CA LEU A 370 9.34 11.75 -12.06
C LEU A 370 10.49 12.21 -12.98
N ASP A 371 11.57 12.75 -12.40
CA ASP A 371 12.78 13.17 -13.13
C ASP A 371 13.43 12.03 -13.92
N ASN A 372 13.35 10.78 -13.43
CA ASN A 372 13.86 9.59 -14.13
C ASN A 372 13.11 9.30 -15.44
N TRP A 373 11.87 9.79 -15.53
CA TRP A 373 10.96 9.64 -16.66
C TRP A 373 10.87 10.90 -17.54
N LEU A 374 11.52 12.01 -17.16
CA LEU A 374 11.57 13.23 -17.97
C LEU A 374 12.53 13.06 -19.15
N TYR A 375 12.07 13.44 -20.34
CA TYR A 375 12.90 13.42 -21.54
C TYR A 375 13.93 14.57 -21.53
N TYR A 376 15.21 14.23 -21.40
CA TYR A 376 16.33 15.16 -21.57
C TYR A 376 16.98 15.01 -22.95
N ARG A 377 16.86 16.03 -23.81
CA ARG A 377 17.57 16.08 -25.10
C ARG A 377 19.08 15.95 -24.84
N THR A 378 19.63 14.83 -25.30
CA THR A 378 21.02 14.42 -25.04
C THR A 378 21.70 14.19 -26.38
N ALA A 379 22.86 14.81 -26.60
CA ALA A 379 23.66 14.61 -27.80
C ALA A 379 24.79 13.60 -27.55
N CYS A 380 24.92 12.63 -28.45
CA CYS A 380 25.92 11.55 -28.39
C CYS A 380 26.69 11.48 -29.71
N SER A 381 27.90 10.91 -29.69
CA SER A 381 28.63 10.63 -30.93
C SER A 381 27.97 9.51 -31.73
N GLU A 382 28.33 9.39 -33.00
CA GLU A 382 27.87 8.31 -33.88
C GLU A 382 28.07 6.93 -33.25
N GLY A 383 27.08 6.04 -33.42
CA GLY A 383 27.07 4.69 -32.84
C GLY A 383 26.72 4.61 -31.35
N TRP A 384 26.28 5.69 -30.70
CA TRP A 384 25.77 5.70 -29.32
C TRP A 384 24.30 6.11 -29.26
N LEU A 385 23.51 5.39 -28.47
CA LEU A 385 22.10 5.70 -28.19
C LEU A 385 22.00 6.73 -27.06
N ALA A 386 21.20 7.77 -27.26
CA ALA A 386 21.01 8.85 -26.30
C ALA A 386 19.77 8.61 -25.42
N HIS A 387 19.93 8.68 -24.09
CA HIS A 387 18.82 8.60 -23.13
C HIS A 387 19.13 9.40 -21.86
N ASN A 388 18.21 10.27 -21.46
CA ASN A 388 18.19 10.96 -20.17
C ASN A 388 19.55 11.36 -19.60
N ARG A 389 20.29 12.22 -20.33
CA ARG A 389 21.62 12.78 -20.03
C ARG A 389 22.81 11.85 -20.27
N TYR A 390 22.59 10.61 -20.66
CA TYR A 390 23.63 9.60 -20.90
C TYR A 390 23.62 9.07 -22.34
N CYS A 391 24.76 8.51 -22.73
CA CYS A 391 24.98 7.83 -23.99
C CYS A 391 25.33 6.36 -23.70
N TYR A 392 24.66 5.44 -24.40
CA TYR A 392 24.80 4.00 -24.25
C TYR A 392 25.28 3.36 -25.55
N LYS A 393 26.12 2.33 -25.45
CA LYS A 393 26.56 1.54 -26.61
C LYS A 393 26.75 0.08 -26.22
N ALA A 394 26.12 -0.82 -26.98
CA ALA A 394 26.41 -2.25 -26.90
C ALA A 394 27.68 -2.59 -27.71
N LEU A 395 28.53 -3.44 -27.12
CA LEU A 395 29.74 -4.01 -27.70
C LEU A 395 29.48 -5.50 -27.98
N ALA A 396 29.92 -5.98 -29.14
CA ALA A 396 29.79 -7.40 -29.47
C ALA A 396 30.72 -8.27 -28.60
N GLU A 397 30.44 -9.57 -28.45
CA GLU A 397 31.27 -10.49 -27.65
C GLU A 397 32.75 -10.46 -28.06
N ALA A 398 33.03 -10.32 -29.36
CA ALA A 398 34.39 -10.22 -29.90
C ALA A 398 35.12 -8.89 -29.56
N GLU A 399 34.37 -7.85 -29.17
CA GLU A 399 34.89 -6.55 -28.71
C GLU A 399 34.93 -6.45 -27.17
N ALA A 400 34.05 -7.20 -26.49
CA ALA A 400 33.78 -7.14 -25.06
C ALA A 400 34.52 -8.24 -24.28
N GLY A 401 34.26 -9.52 -24.55
CA GLY A 401 34.93 -10.64 -23.92
C GLY A 401 34.53 -10.87 -22.45
N SER A 402 35.52 -11.00 -21.55
CA SER A 402 35.25 -11.13 -20.11
C SER A 402 34.77 -9.80 -19.51
N TRP A 403 34.30 -9.81 -18.26
CA TRP A 403 33.89 -8.57 -17.62
C TRP A 403 35.03 -7.55 -17.51
N GLU A 404 36.26 -8.00 -17.24
CA GLU A 404 37.45 -7.14 -17.15
C GLU A 404 37.90 -6.61 -18.53
N ASP A 405 37.86 -7.48 -19.55
CA ASP A 405 38.09 -7.08 -20.95
C ASP A 405 37.06 -6.01 -21.36
N SER A 406 35.78 -6.21 -21.01
CA SER A 406 34.65 -5.33 -21.33
C SER A 406 34.76 -3.98 -20.60
N SER A 407 35.13 -4.01 -19.32
CA SER A 407 35.45 -2.82 -18.53
C SER A 407 36.57 -2.01 -19.18
N THR A 408 37.65 -2.68 -19.59
CA THR A 408 38.77 -2.05 -20.31
C THR A 408 38.33 -1.46 -21.65
N ALA A 409 37.49 -2.18 -22.41
CA ALA A 409 36.95 -1.73 -23.68
C ALA A 409 36.10 -0.45 -23.53
N CYS A 410 35.17 -0.41 -22.57
CA CYS A 410 34.40 0.81 -22.26
C CYS A 410 35.32 1.97 -21.83
N ASN A 411 36.27 1.70 -20.93
CA ASN A 411 37.20 2.72 -20.43
C ASN A 411 38.03 3.35 -21.56
N SER A 412 38.43 2.57 -22.56
CA SER A 412 39.21 3.05 -23.71
C SER A 412 38.50 4.14 -24.55
N VAL A 413 37.17 4.23 -24.48
CA VAL A 413 36.34 5.21 -25.20
C VAL A 413 35.72 6.28 -24.28
N GLY A 414 36.24 6.41 -23.05
CA GLY A 414 35.78 7.38 -22.06
C GLY A 414 34.39 7.03 -21.51
N ALA A 415 34.13 5.74 -21.30
CA ALA A 415 32.87 5.21 -20.76
C ALA A 415 33.15 4.15 -19.69
N ASN A 416 32.14 3.82 -18.89
CA ASN A 416 32.16 2.67 -17.99
C ASN A 416 31.22 1.58 -18.51
N LEU A 417 31.29 0.37 -17.95
CA LEU A 417 30.17 -0.58 -18.05
C LEU A 417 28.92 0.04 -17.43
N THR A 418 27.75 -0.25 -17.99
CA THR A 418 26.52 0.48 -17.65
C THR A 418 26.06 0.22 -16.22
N SER A 419 25.82 1.29 -15.49
CA SER A 419 24.98 1.37 -14.30
C SER A 419 23.50 1.50 -14.68
N LEU A 420 22.59 1.11 -13.78
CA LEU A 420 21.14 1.14 -13.96
C LEU A 420 20.46 1.62 -12.66
N HIS A 421 19.80 2.79 -12.71
CA HIS A 421 19.25 3.49 -11.54
C HIS A 421 17.73 3.68 -11.58
N SER A 422 17.07 3.26 -12.66
CA SER A 422 15.61 3.35 -12.80
C SER A 422 15.07 2.34 -13.81
N LEU A 423 13.77 2.05 -13.71
CA LEU A 423 13.05 1.24 -14.70
C LEU A 423 13.13 1.85 -16.11
N SER A 424 13.13 3.18 -16.21
CA SER A 424 13.37 3.94 -17.46
C SER A 424 14.71 3.59 -18.14
N GLU A 425 15.78 3.35 -17.38
CA GLU A 425 17.07 2.91 -17.93
C GLU A 425 17.08 1.42 -18.32
N VAL A 426 16.29 0.60 -17.63
CA VAL A 426 16.12 -0.83 -17.94
C VAL A 426 15.31 -1.03 -19.23
N GLU A 427 14.27 -0.22 -19.45
CA GLU A 427 13.49 -0.21 -20.69
C GLU A 427 14.34 0.23 -21.89
N LEU A 428 15.18 1.26 -21.72
CA LEU A 428 16.16 1.64 -22.73
C LEU A 428 17.08 0.46 -23.08
N LEU A 429 17.61 -0.22 -22.06
CA LEU A 429 18.53 -1.34 -22.24
C LEU A 429 17.89 -2.47 -23.05
N LEU A 430 16.65 -2.83 -22.72
CA LEU A 430 15.86 -3.80 -23.51
C LEU A 430 15.67 -3.35 -24.97
N GLY A 431 15.33 -2.06 -25.19
CA GLY A 431 15.20 -1.51 -26.54
C GLY A 431 16.52 -1.47 -27.35
N LEU A 432 17.65 -1.22 -26.68
CA LEU A 432 18.98 -1.27 -27.28
C LEU A 432 19.35 -2.71 -27.69
N LEU A 433 19.03 -3.69 -26.84
CA LEU A 433 19.40 -5.09 -27.03
C LEU A 433 18.45 -5.86 -27.97
N ALA A 434 17.20 -5.43 -28.12
CA ALA A 434 16.24 -6.02 -29.07
C ALA A 434 16.72 -6.02 -30.53
N ASN A 435 17.59 -5.06 -30.90
CA ASN A 435 18.20 -4.97 -32.24
C ASN A 435 19.57 -5.67 -32.34
N PHE A 436 20.07 -6.26 -31.25
CA PHE A 436 21.43 -6.79 -31.17
C PHE A 436 21.45 -8.28 -31.57
N SER A 437 21.82 -8.56 -32.83
CA SER A 437 21.74 -9.88 -33.48
C SER A 437 22.78 -10.92 -33.00
N GLY A 438 23.09 -10.96 -31.71
CA GLY A 438 23.95 -11.98 -31.09
C GLY A 438 23.18 -13.23 -30.68
N SER A 439 23.86 -14.38 -30.57
CA SER A 439 23.23 -15.63 -30.09
C SER A 439 23.11 -15.72 -28.56
N GLY A 440 23.75 -14.81 -27.81
CA GLY A 440 23.66 -14.72 -26.36
C GLY A 440 22.37 -14.01 -25.94
N SER A 441 21.65 -14.58 -24.96
CA SER A 441 20.48 -13.94 -24.34
C SER A 441 20.85 -13.02 -23.17
N GLU A 442 22.14 -12.72 -22.98
CA GLU A 442 22.67 -12.05 -21.79
C GLU A 442 23.80 -11.08 -22.17
N VAL A 443 23.95 -9.97 -21.44
CA VAL A 443 25.06 -9.02 -21.61
C VAL A 443 25.66 -8.57 -20.27
N TRP A 444 26.95 -8.23 -20.27
CA TRP A 444 27.64 -7.65 -19.11
C TRP A 444 27.16 -6.22 -18.79
N ILE A 445 26.93 -5.97 -17.50
CA ILE A 445 26.65 -4.65 -16.91
C ILE A 445 27.69 -4.32 -15.82
N GLY A 446 27.73 -3.08 -15.35
CA GLY A 446 28.79 -2.60 -14.44
C GLY A 446 28.71 -3.09 -13.00
N LEU A 447 27.70 -3.87 -12.61
CA LEU A 447 27.52 -4.29 -11.22
C LEU A 447 28.48 -5.45 -10.89
N ILE A 448 29.26 -5.31 -9.82
CA ILE A 448 30.31 -6.27 -9.44
C ILE A 448 30.27 -6.56 -7.94
N LYS A 449 30.39 -7.84 -7.59
CA LYS A 449 30.66 -8.32 -6.23
C LYS A 449 32.14 -8.63 -6.12
N LYS A 450 32.91 -7.71 -5.52
CA LYS A 450 34.37 -7.85 -5.34
C LYS A 450 34.72 -9.01 -4.40
N LEU A 451 35.92 -9.57 -4.54
CA LEU A 451 36.45 -10.57 -3.60
C LEU A 451 36.40 -10.03 -2.16
N SER A 452 35.98 -10.87 -1.21
CA SER A 452 35.79 -10.51 0.22
C SER A 452 34.76 -9.40 0.53
N SER A 453 34.13 -8.78 -0.48
CA SER A 453 32.99 -7.87 -0.24
C SER A 453 31.73 -8.66 0.14
N SER A 454 30.89 -8.05 0.97
CA SER A 454 29.52 -8.51 1.27
C SER A 454 28.44 -7.83 0.44
N ILE A 455 28.82 -6.82 -0.34
CA ILE A 455 27.93 -6.02 -1.18
C ILE A 455 28.33 -6.10 -2.65
N VAL A 456 27.34 -5.83 -3.52
CA VAL A 456 27.58 -5.42 -4.90
C VAL A 456 27.76 -3.90 -5.00
N ASP A 457 28.66 -3.46 -5.86
CA ASP A 457 28.89 -2.05 -6.21
C ASP A 457 28.80 -1.86 -7.73
N TRP A 458 28.46 -0.66 -8.21
CA TRP A 458 28.67 -0.30 -9.62
C TRP A 458 30.14 0.05 -9.89
N SER A 459 30.66 -0.37 -11.05
CA SER A 459 32.04 -0.11 -11.49
C SER A 459 32.35 1.36 -11.72
N ASP A 460 31.34 2.19 -11.99
CA ASP A 460 31.48 3.64 -12.16
C ASP A 460 31.47 4.43 -10.84
N GLY A 461 31.27 3.76 -9.71
CA GLY A 461 31.18 4.38 -8.38
C GLY A 461 29.84 5.03 -8.05
N SER A 462 28.82 4.86 -8.90
CA SER A 462 27.44 5.26 -8.59
C SER A 462 26.83 4.40 -7.46
N PRO A 463 25.84 4.92 -6.72
CA PRO A 463 25.17 4.15 -5.66
C PRO A 463 24.32 3.02 -6.26
N VAL A 464 24.24 1.88 -5.55
CA VAL A 464 23.25 0.84 -5.86
C VAL A 464 21.94 1.22 -5.19
N ASP A 465 21.07 1.88 -5.95
CA ASP A 465 19.73 2.37 -5.56
C ASP A 465 18.59 1.49 -6.10
N LEU A 466 18.81 0.81 -7.23
CA LEU A 466 17.92 -0.20 -7.81
C LEU A 466 18.57 -1.59 -7.78
N THR A 467 17.76 -2.64 -7.58
CA THR A 467 18.13 -4.03 -7.92
C THR A 467 16.97 -4.79 -8.54
N LEU A 468 17.18 -5.35 -9.73
CA LEU A 468 16.21 -6.20 -10.43
C LEU A 468 16.75 -7.63 -10.58
N TRP A 469 16.88 -8.35 -9.48
CA TRP A 469 17.43 -9.70 -9.53
C TRP A 469 16.58 -10.65 -10.37
N HIS A 470 17.24 -11.51 -11.14
CA HIS A 470 16.62 -12.64 -11.81
C HIS A 470 16.12 -13.66 -10.78
N VAL A 471 15.14 -14.48 -11.15
CA VAL A 471 14.65 -15.58 -10.31
C VAL A 471 15.84 -16.40 -9.79
N HIS A 472 15.88 -16.67 -8.48
CA HIS A 472 16.95 -17.32 -7.71
C HIS A 472 18.23 -16.50 -7.42
N HIS A 473 18.31 -15.26 -7.88
CA HIS A 473 19.41 -14.34 -7.55
C HIS A 473 18.99 -13.34 -6.45
N PRO A 474 19.95 -12.76 -5.70
CA PRO A 474 21.40 -12.98 -5.80
C PRO A 474 21.86 -14.23 -5.03
N THR A 475 22.76 -15.00 -5.65
CA THR A 475 23.34 -16.21 -5.09
C THR A 475 24.57 -15.89 -4.23
N HIS A 476 24.65 -16.50 -3.05
CA HIS A 476 25.83 -16.37 -2.20
C HIS A 476 27.06 -17.06 -2.82
N SER A 477 28.19 -16.35 -2.84
CA SER A 477 29.51 -16.91 -3.19
C SER A 477 30.61 -16.16 -2.47
N ASN A 478 31.69 -16.85 -2.09
CA ASN A 478 32.88 -16.21 -1.55
C ASN A 478 33.79 -15.60 -2.65
N SER A 479 33.67 -16.10 -3.88
CA SER A 479 34.42 -15.61 -5.04
C SER A 479 34.00 -14.19 -5.45
N GLN A 480 34.82 -13.55 -6.28
CA GLN A 480 34.38 -12.41 -7.09
C GLN A 480 33.34 -12.89 -8.11
N LEU A 481 32.24 -12.15 -8.27
CA LEU A 481 31.22 -12.39 -9.28
C LEU A 481 30.86 -11.07 -9.97
N CYS A 482 30.49 -11.17 -11.23
CA CYS A 482 30.13 -10.04 -12.08
C CYS A 482 28.67 -10.19 -12.53
N ALA A 483 27.96 -9.08 -12.68
CA ALA A 483 26.55 -9.12 -13.06
C ALA A 483 26.37 -9.06 -14.57
N LYS A 484 25.55 -9.99 -15.08
CA LYS A 484 24.97 -9.94 -16.42
C LYS A 484 23.46 -9.80 -16.34
N THR A 485 22.83 -9.38 -17.43
CA THR A 485 21.38 -9.19 -17.50
C THR A 485 20.76 -9.90 -18.70
N ASP A 486 19.61 -10.52 -18.49
CA ASP A 486 18.81 -11.18 -19.54
C ASP A 486 18.12 -10.13 -20.44
N ILE A 487 18.18 -10.35 -21.75
CA ILE A 487 17.69 -9.41 -22.77
C ILE A 487 16.16 -9.41 -22.98
N LYS A 488 15.38 -10.22 -22.23
CA LYS A 488 13.92 -10.30 -22.38
C LYS A 488 13.19 -9.53 -21.28
N GLU A 489 13.56 -9.75 -20.02
CA GLU A 489 12.91 -9.11 -18.87
C GLU A 489 13.81 -8.03 -18.21
N GLY A 490 15.11 -7.98 -18.53
CA GLY A 490 16.04 -6.97 -18.00
C GLY A 490 16.54 -7.26 -16.59
N ASN A 491 16.31 -8.48 -16.10
CA ASN A 491 16.70 -8.93 -14.77
C ASN A 491 18.19 -9.29 -14.72
N TRP A 492 18.79 -9.21 -13.53
CA TRP A 492 20.23 -9.32 -13.30
C TRP A 492 20.59 -10.64 -12.61
N LEU A 493 21.70 -11.26 -13.00
CA LEU A 493 22.27 -12.42 -12.30
C LEU A 493 23.77 -12.29 -12.13
N LEU A 494 24.29 -12.91 -11.06
CA LEU A 494 25.72 -12.95 -10.76
C LEU A 494 26.35 -14.21 -11.35
N ALA A 495 27.44 -14.03 -12.08
CA ALA A 495 28.16 -15.07 -12.82
C ALA A 495 29.69 -14.95 -12.65
N PRO A 496 30.47 -16.01 -12.94
CA PRO A 496 31.93 -15.93 -13.06
C PRO A 496 32.36 -14.86 -14.07
N CYS A 497 33.25 -13.96 -13.66
CA CYS A 497 33.65 -12.80 -14.46
C CYS A 497 34.43 -13.15 -15.74
N ASP A 498 34.88 -14.39 -15.90
CA ASP A 498 35.65 -14.91 -17.03
C ASP A 498 34.79 -15.41 -18.20
N GLU A 499 33.46 -15.55 -18.02
CA GLU A 499 32.53 -15.81 -19.12
C GLU A 499 32.68 -14.75 -20.23
N LYS A 500 32.63 -15.20 -21.49
CA LYS A 500 32.75 -14.32 -22.66
C LYS A 500 31.35 -13.95 -23.14
N LEU A 501 31.00 -12.67 -23.07
CA LEU A 501 29.67 -12.14 -23.41
C LEU A 501 29.80 -10.78 -24.12
N PRO A 502 28.75 -10.32 -24.83
CA PRO A 502 28.59 -8.91 -25.19
C PRO A 502 28.46 -8.04 -23.93
N ALA A 503 28.67 -6.73 -24.06
CA ALA A 503 28.62 -5.79 -22.94
C ALA A 503 27.94 -4.48 -23.32
N VAL A 504 27.45 -3.71 -22.34
CA VAL A 504 26.90 -2.36 -22.58
C VAL A 504 27.69 -1.31 -21.82
N CYS A 505 28.21 -0.33 -22.55
CA CYS A 505 28.90 0.83 -22.01
C CYS A 505 27.96 2.03 -21.83
N ARG A 506 28.22 2.85 -20.80
CA ARG A 506 27.54 4.11 -20.47
C ARG A 506 28.56 5.23 -20.28
N ARG A 507 28.23 6.44 -20.76
CA ARG A 507 28.96 7.68 -20.44
C ARG A 507 28.02 8.88 -20.40
N ALA A 508 28.45 9.98 -19.79
CA ALA A 508 27.72 11.24 -19.84
C ALA A 508 27.57 11.73 -21.29
N GLY A 509 26.38 12.19 -21.65
CA GLY A 509 26.10 12.83 -22.94
C GLY A 509 26.28 14.34 -22.87
N LEU A 510 26.28 14.98 -24.04
CA LEU A 510 26.36 16.43 -24.15
C LEU A 510 24.96 17.04 -24.01
N LEU A 511 24.79 17.92 -23.02
CA LEU A 511 23.58 18.70 -22.81
C LEU A 511 23.71 20.06 -23.53
N PRO A 512 22.64 20.58 -24.17
CA PRO A 512 22.66 21.90 -24.81
C PRO A 512 22.99 23.03 -23.82
N LEU A 513 23.86 23.96 -24.22
CA LEU A 513 24.32 25.10 -23.41
C LEU A 513 23.19 26.07 -22.97
N HIS A 514 22.04 25.99 -23.64
CA HIS A 514 20.80 26.61 -23.19
C HIS A 514 19.69 25.54 -23.14
N PRO A 515 19.02 25.34 -21.99
CA PRO A 515 17.74 24.63 -21.93
C PRO A 515 16.61 25.55 -22.42
N THR A 516 16.78 26.16 -23.60
CA THR A 516 15.69 26.80 -24.35
C THR A 516 14.84 25.68 -24.91
N GLY A 517 13.75 25.39 -24.22
CA GLY A 517 12.92 24.22 -24.44
C GLY A 517 12.91 23.34 -23.18
N ALA A 518 11.78 23.29 -22.49
CA ALA A 518 11.48 22.20 -21.57
C ALA A 518 11.53 20.86 -22.34
N GLY A 519 11.58 19.72 -21.65
CA GLY A 519 11.61 18.37 -22.28
C GLY A 519 10.45 18.08 -23.25
N ASP A 520 9.48 18.97 -23.32
CA ASP A 520 8.23 18.92 -24.06
C ASP A 520 8.30 19.59 -25.45
N GLU A 521 9.48 19.97 -25.95
CA GLU A 521 9.61 20.53 -27.31
C GLU A 521 8.98 19.63 -28.39
N GLY A 522 8.04 20.19 -29.14
CA GLY A 522 7.24 19.47 -30.15
C GLY A 522 5.89 18.95 -29.64
N CYS A 523 5.63 19.04 -28.34
CA CYS A 523 4.31 18.81 -27.76
C CYS A 523 3.51 20.12 -27.61
N PRO A 524 2.17 20.06 -27.49
CA PRO A 524 1.36 21.23 -27.15
C PRO A 524 1.66 21.78 -25.74
N GLU A 525 1.20 23.00 -25.46
CA GLU A 525 1.30 23.61 -24.12
C GLU A 525 0.60 22.74 -23.06
N ASP A 526 1.25 22.57 -21.89
CA ASP A 526 0.89 21.64 -20.79
C ASP A 526 0.94 20.13 -21.09
N TRP A 527 1.45 19.71 -22.27
CA TRP A 527 1.69 18.29 -22.58
C TRP A 527 3.12 17.86 -22.22
N LYS A 528 3.26 16.61 -21.76
CA LYS A 528 4.53 15.98 -21.40
C LYS A 528 5.01 14.97 -22.43
N ARG A 529 6.28 15.05 -22.81
CA ARG A 529 6.88 14.20 -23.85
C ARG A 529 7.51 12.92 -23.28
N LYS A 530 7.10 11.76 -23.80
CA LYS A 530 7.73 10.45 -23.52
C LYS A 530 7.97 9.74 -24.86
N GLY A 531 9.23 9.42 -25.17
CA GLY A 531 9.62 8.80 -26.45
C GLY A 531 9.35 9.69 -27.68
N HIS A 532 8.40 9.28 -28.52
CA HIS A 532 7.90 10.04 -29.68
C HIS A 532 6.50 10.63 -29.47
N SER A 533 5.91 10.40 -28.30
CA SER A 533 4.53 10.74 -27.98
C SER A 533 4.44 11.87 -26.94
N CYS A 534 3.29 12.51 -26.91
CA CYS A 534 2.94 13.56 -25.95
C CYS A 534 1.73 13.08 -25.14
N TYR A 535 1.71 13.40 -23.84
CA TYR A 535 0.68 12.97 -22.89
C TYR A 535 0.23 14.15 -22.03
N MET A 536 -1.02 14.18 -21.57
CA MET A 536 -1.52 15.24 -20.68
C MET A 536 -2.41 14.65 -19.59
N VAL A 537 -2.22 15.11 -18.36
CA VAL A 537 -3.13 14.82 -17.24
C VAL A 537 -3.99 16.05 -16.98
N THR A 538 -5.30 15.93 -17.15
CA THR A 538 -6.23 17.04 -16.86
C THR A 538 -6.50 17.14 -15.36
N SER A 539 -6.42 18.35 -14.80
CA SER A 539 -6.70 18.63 -13.38
C SER A 539 -8.16 18.49 -12.94
N HIS A 540 -9.07 18.14 -13.84
CA HIS A 540 -10.51 18.07 -13.60
C HIS A 540 -10.99 16.62 -13.64
N GLU A 541 -11.47 16.11 -12.51
CA GLU A 541 -12.16 14.82 -12.43
C GLU A 541 -13.40 14.80 -13.35
N GLN A 542 -13.55 13.74 -14.14
CA GLN A 542 -14.58 13.61 -15.16
C GLN A 542 -15.09 12.17 -15.22
N SER A 543 -16.31 11.98 -15.73
CA SER A 543 -16.76 10.66 -16.15
C SER A 543 -15.99 10.20 -17.40
N TYR A 544 -15.86 8.88 -17.59
CA TYR A 544 -15.29 8.31 -18.82
C TYR A 544 -16.00 8.83 -20.08
N GLU A 545 -17.33 8.96 -20.02
CA GLU A 545 -18.16 9.43 -21.14
C GLU A 545 -17.86 10.88 -21.51
N ASP A 546 -17.49 11.73 -20.57
CA ASP A 546 -17.19 13.14 -20.81
C ASP A 546 -15.73 13.35 -21.23
N ALA A 547 -14.82 12.54 -20.70
CA ALA A 547 -13.43 12.51 -21.12
C ALA A 547 -13.30 12.05 -22.60
N VAL A 548 -14.04 11.01 -23.02
CA VAL A 548 -14.08 10.55 -24.43
C VAL A 548 -14.70 11.59 -25.38
N LYS A 549 -15.66 12.41 -24.91
CA LYS A 549 -16.21 13.55 -25.70
C LYS A 549 -15.21 14.72 -25.82
N GLY A 550 -14.13 14.70 -25.06
CA GLY A 550 -13.03 15.64 -25.16
C GLY A 550 -13.34 17.06 -24.67
N TYR A 551 -14.17 17.19 -23.63
CA TYR A 551 -14.56 18.50 -23.07
C TYR A 551 -13.36 19.32 -22.56
N TYR A 552 -12.39 18.67 -21.91
CA TYR A 552 -11.22 19.32 -21.32
C TYR A 552 -9.90 18.94 -22.02
N CYS A 553 -9.85 17.79 -22.70
CA CYS A 553 -8.72 17.35 -23.51
C CYS A 553 -9.27 16.75 -24.82
N LYS A 554 -8.91 17.31 -25.98
CA LYS A 554 -9.45 16.87 -27.29
C LYS A 554 -8.71 15.67 -27.90
N ALA A 555 -7.65 15.22 -27.26
CA ALA A 555 -6.92 14.03 -27.68
C ALA A 555 -7.67 12.76 -27.24
N PRO A 556 -7.41 11.60 -27.87
CA PRO A 556 -7.90 10.32 -27.35
C PRO A 556 -7.36 10.05 -25.94
N LEU A 557 -8.12 9.30 -25.15
CA LEU A 557 -7.62 8.73 -23.89
C LEU A 557 -6.39 7.85 -24.16
N VAL A 558 -5.43 7.88 -23.24
CA VAL A 558 -4.20 7.09 -23.36
C VAL A 558 -4.50 5.59 -23.44
N THR A 559 -3.90 4.93 -24.41
CA THR A 559 -3.85 3.47 -24.53
C THR A 559 -2.51 3.01 -23.97
N VAL A 560 -2.55 2.17 -22.93
CA VAL A 560 -1.38 1.51 -22.36
C VAL A 560 -1.23 0.17 -23.07
N GLU A 561 -0.23 0.04 -23.94
CA GLU A 561 0.04 -1.19 -24.70
C GLU A 561 1.09 -2.06 -24.00
N ASN A 562 2.06 -1.43 -23.33
CA ASN A 562 3.14 -2.08 -22.59
C ASN A 562 3.30 -1.51 -21.17
N ARG A 563 4.09 -2.19 -20.33
CA ARG A 563 4.47 -1.74 -18.97
C ARG A 563 5.12 -0.35 -18.97
N SER A 564 5.76 0.02 -20.08
CA SER A 564 6.42 1.31 -20.35
C SER A 564 5.46 2.48 -20.59
N ASP A 565 4.17 2.23 -20.84
CA ASP A 565 3.19 3.30 -21.10
C ASP A 565 2.49 3.82 -19.83
N PHE A 566 2.78 3.20 -18.68
CA PHE A 566 2.39 3.69 -17.34
C PHE A 566 3.24 4.88 -16.88
#